data_AF-A0A1W2AY49-F1
#
_entry.id   AF-A0A1W2AY49-F1
#
_cell.length_a   1.000
_cell.length_b   1.000
_cell.length_c   1.000
_cell.angle_alpha   90.00
_cell.angle_beta   90.00
_cell.angle_gamma   90.00
#
_symmetry.space_group_name_H-M   'P 1'
#
loop_
_entity.id
_entity.type
_entity.pdbx_description
1 polymer ?
#
loop_
_entity_poly.entity_id
_entity_poly.type
_entity_poly.pdbx_seq_one_letter_code
_entity_poly.pdbx_strand_id
1 'polypeptide(L)'
;MSTPQAVRKAAGIGPETILQKIVHPAIAQLYLGNVVVPGKFEPHRAAGFVTRGQDFPQGTSDQFAEAFGVDKVADWPKGTQYLLRFLAHTTELFDTSFGGPTLDGAQKMGTTRVYPLPFTGTGYTPSANPIPEYVMELAELPAGTELWRFEPDGTGRSVGKYPNRQTGWIPTGDVGFGPGRYWQAPVPHRPTVRRGLIGRYRGQDFDIDFGPAPGSVLLHPLAGHPAPPDFTEEGGARFLEVPDAVVEDLQLVRTLCTYRGAEFEIVGVFGEQAVLHFVGENHETAEQLNLSEVDFRQWRTLAQRNEVSDIRGDARPIQRGLFAREN
;
A
#
# COMPACT_ATOMS: atom_id res chain seq x y z
N MET A 1 12.94 17.11 21.66
CA MET A 1 11.58 17.53 22.09
C MET A 1 10.61 16.81 21.19
N SER A 2 9.79 15.89 21.72
CA SER A 2 8.86 15.10 20.92
C SER A 2 7.74 16.00 20.41
N THR A 3 7.51 15.96 19.10
CA THR A 3 6.33 16.56 18.47
C THR A 3 5.07 16.00 19.14
N PRO A 4 4.07 16.83 19.51
CA PRO A 4 2.83 16.32 20.07
C PRO A 4 2.19 15.31 19.11
N GLN A 5 1.96 14.10 19.59
CA GLN A 5 1.36 12.96 18.86
C GLN A 5 0.00 13.31 18.22
N ALA A 6 -0.69 14.34 18.74
CA ALA A 6 -1.99 14.81 18.30
C ALA A 6 -2.03 15.44 16.89
N VAL A 7 -0.90 15.86 16.32
CA VAL A 7 -0.85 16.52 14.98
C VAL A 7 -0.64 15.51 13.84
N ARG A 8 -0.49 14.21 14.13
CA ARG A 8 -0.16 13.18 13.12
C ARG A 8 -1.35 12.35 12.62
N LYS A 9 -2.47 12.34 13.36
CA LYS A 9 -3.63 11.49 13.03
C LYS A 9 -4.23 11.92 11.69
N ALA A 10 -4.45 10.97 10.78
CA ALA A 10 -5.08 11.20 9.49
C ALA A 10 -6.56 11.63 9.64
N ALA A 11 -6.77 12.91 9.92
CA ALA A 11 -8.09 13.47 10.19
C ALA A 11 -9.03 13.26 9.00
N GLY A 12 -10.26 12.79 9.27
CA GLY A 12 -11.26 12.58 8.23
C GLY A 12 -11.03 11.35 7.35
N ILE A 13 -10.17 10.41 7.77
CA ILE A 13 -10.20 9.01 7.34
C ILE A 13 -10.90 8.20 8.44
N GLY A 14 -11.90 7.42 8.05
CA GLY A 14 -12.53 6.37 8.85
C GLY A 14 -12.48 5.02 8.11
N PRO A 15 -12.83 3.90 8.78
CA PRO A 15 -12.80 2.56 8.17
C PRO A 15 -13.53 2.44 6.82
N GLU A 16 -14.63 3.18 6.65
CA GLU A 16 -15.46 3.24 5.45
C GLU A 16 -14.96 4.20 4.38
N THR A 17 -13.92 4.98 4.67
CA THR A 17 -13.37 5.95 3.73
C THR A 17 -12.73 5.22 2.56
N ILE A 18 -13.23 5.48 1.35
CA ILE A 18 -12.56 5.08 0.13
C ILE A 18 -11.34 5.97 -0.05
N LEU A 19 -10.17 5.35 -0.11
CA LEU A 19 -8.91 5.99 -0.47
C LEU A 19 -8.58 5.71 -1.93
N GLN A 20 -7.83 6.63 -2.51
CA GLN A 20 -7.36 6.50 -3.87
C GLN A 20 -5.88 6.86 -4.00
N LYS A 21 -5.14 6.03 -4.74
CA LYS A 21 -3.71 6.19 -5.01
C LYS A 21 -3.50 6.24 -6.52
N ILE A 22 -2.93 7.32 -7.02
CA ILE A 22 -2.52 7.39 -8.42
C ILE A 22 -1.34 6.45 -8.63
N VAL A 23 -1.40 5.67 -9.71
CA VAL A 23 -0.36 4.69 -10.04
C VAL A 23 0.15 4.91 -11.45
N HIS A 24 1.46 4.77 -11.62
CA HIS A 24 2.10 4.87 -12.92
C HIS A 24 1.54 3.79 -13.87
N PRO A 25 1.27 4.09 -15.16
CA PRO A 25 0.71 3.11 -16.11
C PRO A 25 1.47 1.78 -16.21
N ALA A 26 2.81 1.81 -16.09
CA ALA A 26 3.61 0.58 -16.05
C ALA A 26 3.34 -0.25 -14.78
N ILE A 27 3.12 0.39 -13.63
CA ILE A 27 2.79 -0.28 -12.37
C ILE A 27 1.37 -0.85 -12.42
N ALA A 28 0.42 -0.13 -13.02
CA ALA A 28 -0.93 -0.63 -13.28
C ALA A 28 -0.92 -1.94 -14.10
N GLN A 29 -0.03 -2.05 -15.09
CA GLN A 29 0.16 -3.28 -15.85
C GLN A 29 0.69 -4.43 -14.98
N LEU A 30 1.66 -4.15 -14.10
CA LEU A 30 2.20 -5.17 -13.22
C LEU A 30 1.16 -5.69 -12.22
N TYR A 31 0.31 -4.80 -11.68
CA TYR A 31 -0.84 -5.20 -10.85
C TYR A 31 -1.74 -6.18 -11.60
N LEU A 32 -2.29 -5.75 -12.75
CA LEU A 32 -3.23 -6.57 -13.52
C LEU A 32 -2.62 -7.88 -14.00
N GLY A 33 -1.33 -7.87 -14.34
CA GLY A 33 -0.59 -9.05 -14.79
C GLY A 33 -0.21 -10.01 -13.67
N ASN A 34 -0.51 -9.67 -12.41
CA ASN A 34 -0.01 -10.39 -11.23
C ASN A 34 1.51 -10.58 -11.24
N VAL A 35 2.24 -9.61 -11.79
CA VAL A 35 3.69 -9.72 -12.01
C VAL A 35 4.42 -9.38 -10.72
N VAL A 36 5.27 -10.28 -10.27
CA VAL A 36 6.28 -9.98 -9.24
C VAL A 36 7.58 -9.59 -9.94
N VAL A 37 8.09 -8.40 -9.63
CA VAL A 37 9.43 -7.97 -10.04
C VAL A 37 10.33 -8.02 -8.82
N PRO A 38 11.21 -9.03 -8.69
CA PRO A 38 12.03 -9.21 -7.50
C PRO A 38 12.75 -7.92 -7.10
N GLY A 39 12.61 -7.55 -5.83
CA GLY A 39 13.22 -6.34 -5.27
C GLY A 39 12.48 -5.04 -5.57
N LYS A 40 11.54 -5.02 -6.52
CA LYS A 40 10.91 -3.79 -7.02
C LYS A 40 9.41 -3.73 -6.79
N PHE A 41 8.67 -4.81 -7.07
CA PHE A 41 7.23 -4.74 -7.10
C PHE A 41 6.58 -6.07 -6.75
N GLU A 42 5.52 -6.01 -5.94
CA GLU A 42 4.62 -7.11 -5.67
C GLU A 42 3.16 -6.66 -5.85
N PRO A 43 2.32 -7.42 -6.57
CA PRO A 43 0.98 -6.96 -6.98
C PRO A 43 -0.03 -6.91 -5.82
N HIS A 44 0.30 -7.41 -4.64
CA HIS A 44 -0.59 -7.47 -3.48
C HIS A 44 -0.31 -6.38 -2.43
N ARG A 45 0.61 -5.45 -2.68
CA ARG A 45 1.04 -4.43 -1.70
C ARG A 45 1.07 -3.05 -2.35
N ALA A 46 0.80 -2.03 -1.54
CA ALA A 46 0.97 -0.64 -1.93
C ALA A 46 1.50 0.18 -0.75
N ALA A 47 2.04 1.36 -1.04
CA ALA A 47 2.53 2.34 -0.07
C ALA A 47 2.45 3.75 -0.68
N GLY A 48 2.72 4.78 0.11
CA GLY A 48 2.91 6.15 -0.36
C GLY A 48 1.64 6.98 -0.37
N PHE A 49 1.58 7.97 -1.26
CA PHE A 49 0.56 9.01 -1.19
C PHE A 49 -0.84 8.52 -1.59
N VAL A 50 -1.82 8.87 -0.76
CA VAL A 50 -3.24 8.60 -0.98
C VAL A 50 -4.08 9.83 -0.68
N THR A 51 -5.23 9.94 -1.33
CA THR A 51 -6.26 10.95 -1.04
C THR A 51 -7.60 10.27 -0.82
N ARG A 52 -8.58 10.96 -0.25
CA ARG A 52 -9.92 10.39 -0.09
C ARG A 52 -10.65 10.45 -1.42
N GLY A 53 -11.31 9.36 -1.81
CA GLY A 53 -12.09 9.28 -3.05
C GLY A 53 -13.21 10.33 -3.12
N GLN A 54 -13.75 10.74 -1.97
CA GLN A 54 -14.78 11.79 -1.91
C GLN A 54 -14.26 13.20 -2.22
N ASP A 55 -12.97 13.47 -2.02
CA ASP A 55 -12.38 14.79 -2.28
C ASP A 55 -12.19 15.01 -3.78
N PHE A 56 -11.98 13.94 -4.54
CA PHE A 56 -11.85 14.00 -5.99
C PHE A 56 -12.38 12.72 -6.66
N PRO A 57 -13.72 12.56 -6.77
CA PRO A 57 -14.34 11.30 -7.18
C PRO A 57 -14.32 11.07 -8.69
N GLN A 58 -14.27 12.14 -9.49
CA GLN A 58 -14.36 12.11 -10.95
C GLN A 58 -13.58 13.27 -11.57
N GLY A 59 -13.14 13.08 -12.81
CA GLY A 59 -12.39 14.06 -13.57
C GLY A 59 -11.80 13.43 -14.83
N THR A 60 -11.22 14.27 -15.69
CA THR A 60 -10.40 13.80 -16.81
C THR A 60 -9.05 13.28 -16.32
N SER A 61 -8.37 12.51 -17.17
CA SER A 61 -7.02 12.03 -16.86
C SER A 61 -6.06 13.17 -16.48
N ASP A 62 -6.13 14.31 -17.17
CA ASP A 62 -5.28 15.47 -16.89
C ASP A 62 -5.64 16.13 -15.56
N GLN A 63 -6.93 16.21 -15.22
CA GLN A 63 -7.37 16.72 -13.92
C GLN A 63 -6.92 15.80 -12.78
N PHE A 64 -6.92 14.48 -12.96
CA PHE A 64 -6.32 13.55 -12.01
C PHE A 64 -4.81 13.75 -11.90
N ALA A 65 -4.11 13.91 -13.01
CA ALA A 65 -2.67 14.15 -12.99
C ALA A 65 -2.32 15.44 -12.23
N GLU A 66 -3.08 16.52 -12.45
CA GLU A 66 -2.93 17.80 -11.76
C GLU A 66 -3.29 17.69 -10.27
N ALA A 67 -4.43 17.09 -9.95
CA ALA A 67 -4.94 16.97 -8.58
C ALA A 67 -3.97 16.21 -7.66
N PHE A 68 -3.25 15.22 -8.20
CA PHE A 68 -2.25 14.44 -7.47
C PHE A 68 -0.83 14.99 -7.65
N GLY A 69 -0.65 16.05 -8.44
CA GLY A 69 0.64 16.69 -8.66
C GLY A 69 1.60 15.92 -9.56
N VAL A 70 1.20 14.78 -10.12
CA VAL A 70 2.08 13.95 -10.94
C VAL A 70 2.33 14.58 -12.32
N ASP A 71 1.50 15.54 -12.72
CA ASP A 71 1.71 16.40 -13.90
C ASP A 71 3.04 17.20 -13.84
N LYS A 72 3.54 17.44 -12.62
CA LYS A 72 4.79 18.18 -12.36
C LYS A 72 5.99 17.25 -12.16
N VAL A 73 5.78 15.93 -12.19
CA VAL A 73 6.84 14.94 -12.03
C VAL A 73 7.47 14.67 -13.39
N ALA A 74 8.79 14.72 -13.46
CA ALA A 74 9.53 14.44 -14.69
C ALA A 74 9.19 13.03 -15.20
N ASP A 75 9.01 12.92 -16.52
CA ASP A 75 8.71 11.67 -17.23
C ASP A 75 7.42 10.95 -16.82
N TRP A 76 6.54 11.58 -16.02
CA TRP A 76 5.23 11.01 -15.76
C TRP A 76 4.40 10.94 -17.05
N PRO A 77 3.79 9.78 -17.37
CA PRO A 77 3.04 9.63 -18.62
C PRO A 77 1.83 10.56 -18.71
N LYS A 78 1.69 11.22 -19.85
CA LYS A 78 0.52 12.02 -20.22
C LYS A 78 -0.61 11.14 -20.77
N GLY A 79 -1.83 11.69 -20.78
CA GLY A 79 -3.02 10.97 -21.24
C GLY A 79 -3.60 10.11 -20.12
N THR A 80 -4.05 8.90 -20.46
CA THR A 80 -4.71 7.97 -19.53
C THR A 80 -4.00 7.85 -18.18
N GLN A 81 -4.73 8.06 -17.08
CA GLN A 81 -4.25 7.87 -15.71
C GLN A 81 -4.91 6.66 -15.05
N TYR A 82 -4.23 6.11 -14.04
CA TYR A 82 -4.69 4.93 -13.31
C TYR A 82 -4.71 5.19 -11.80
N LEU A 83 -5.71 4.64 -11.13
CA LEU A 83 -5.94 4.81 -9.71
C LEU A 83 -6.26 3.48 -9.04
N LEU A 84 -5.58 3.15 -7.95
CA LEU A 84 -6.09 2.16 -7.02
C LEU A 84 -7.18 2.82 -6.17
N ARG A 85 -8.27 2.10 -5.92
CA ARG A 85 -9.34 2.50 -4.99
C ARG A 85 -9.62 1.37 -4.00
N PHE A 86 -9.60 1.69 -2.71
CA PHE A 86 -9.77 0.72 -1.63
C PHE A 86 -10.32 1.38 -0.37
N LEU A 87 -10.93 0.59 0.51
CA LEU A 87 -11.38 1.06 1.83
C LEU A 87 -10.18 1.18 2.77
N ALA A 88 -10.20 2.18 3.65
CA ALA A 88 -9.13 2.39 4.62
C ALA A 88 -9.08 1.28 5.69
N HIS A 89 -10.24 0.79 6.14
CA HIS A 89 -10.46 -0.18 7.23
C HIS A 89 -9.94 0.21 8.63
N THR A 90 -8.84 0.94 8.70
CA THR A 90 -8.23 1.45 9.93
C THR A 90 -7.61 2.81 9.62
N THR A 91 -7.46 3.65 10.65
CA THR A 91 -6.69 4.89 10.54
C THR A 91 -5.19 4.68 10.81
N GLU A 92 -4.80 3.51 11.33
CA GLU A 92 -3.44 3.27 11.85
C GLU A 92 -2.38 3.09 10.76
N LEU A 93 -2.78 2.91 9.50
CA LEU A 93 -1.87 2.79 8.35
C LEU A 93 -1.58 4.14 7.66
N PHE A 94 -2.20 5.22 8.15
CA PHE A 94 -2.22 6.50 7.44
C PHE A 94 -1.78 7.64 8.36
N ASP A 95 -0.89 8.47 7.86
CA ASP A 95 -0.51 9.72 8.49
C ASP A 95 -0.78 10.89 7.53
N THR A 96 -1.11 12.06 8.06
CA THR A 96 -1.11 13.28 7.23
C THR A 96 0.29 13.54 6.65
N SER A 97 0.37 13.96 5.39
CA SER A 97 1.63 14.13 4.65
C SER A 97 2.43 15.39 5.05
N PHE A 98 2.63 15.60 6.35
CA PHE A 98 3.47 16.70 6.86
C PHE A 98 4.97 16.43 6.65
N GLY A 99 5.68 17.42 6.10
CA GLY A 99 7.11 17.32 5.80
C GLY A 99 7.61 18.52 5.02
N GLY A 100 8.57 18.31 4.12
CA GLY A 100 9.00 19.36 3.19
C GLY A 100 9.91 18.84 2.09
N PRO A 101 10.30 19.71 1.14
CA PRO A 101 11.26 19.37 0.09
C PRO A 101 12.71 19.33 0.57
N THR A 102 12.96 19.77 1.80
CA THR A 102 14.28 19.77 2.46
C THR A 102 14.11 19.33 3.91
N LEU A 103 15.19 18.85 4.52
CA LEU A 103 15.19 18.49 5.94
C LEU A 103 14.81 19.66 6.87
N ASP A 104 15.31 20.88 6.59
CA ASP A 104 14.95 22.08 7.35
C ASP A 104 13.45 22.38 7.27
N GLY A 105 12.84 22.23 6.07
CA GLY A 105 11.40 22.38 5.88
C GLY A 105 10.61 21.33 6.66
N ALA A 106 11.02 20.06 6.60
CA ALA A 106 10.38 18.97 7.33
C ALA A 106 10.44 19.17 8.85
N GLN A 107 11.58 19.63 9.37
CA GLN A 107 11.77 19.89 10.79
C GLN A 107 10.87 21.03 11.30
N LYS A 108 10.64 22.07 10.49
CA LYS A 108 9.66 23.13 10.80
C LYS A 108 8.23 22.60 10.92
N MET A 109 7.91 21.53 10.20
CA MET A 109 6.63 20.81 10.30
C MET A 109 6.63 19.73 11.42
N GLY A 110 7.72 19.60 12.18
CA GLY A 110 7.83 18.62 13.27
C GLY A 110 8.01 17.17 12.79
N THR A 111 8.50 16.98 11.57
CA THR A 111 8.72 15.67 10.94
C THR A 111 10.13 15.56 10.36
N THR A 112 10.50 14.36 9.91
CA THR A 112 11.75 14.10 9.16
C THR A 112 11.46 13.71 7.70
N ARG A 113 10.20 13.83 7.27
CA ARG A 113 9.74 13.43 5.94
C ARG A 113 10.21 14.43 4.90
N VAL A 114 11.08 13.96 4.01
CA VAL A 114 11.63 14.76 2.92
C VAL A 114 11.29 14.10 1.60
N TYR A 115 10.56 14.81 0.75
CA TYR A 115 10.21 14.33 -0.59
C TYR A 115 10.50 15.41 -1.63
N PRO A 116 10.94 15.06 -2.84
CA PRO A 116 11.27 16.05 -3.84
C PRO A 116 10.03 16.86 -4.24
N LEU A 117 10.24 18.04 -4.82
CA LEU A 117 9.18 18.76 -5.50
C LEU A 117 8.46 17.82 -6.49
N PRO A 118 7.13 17.93 -6.65
CA PRO A 118 6.26 19.02 -6.20
C PRO A 118 5.70 18.85 -4.76
N PHE A 119 6.27 18.01 -3.90
CA PHE A 119 5.75 17.83 -2.54
C PHE A 119 5.66 19.15 -1.77
N THR A 120 4.51 19.42 -1.17
CA THR A 120 4.27 20.63 -0.36
C THR A 120 4.63 20.42 1.11
N GLY A 121 4.45 19.21 1.63
CA GLY A 121 4.62 18.91 3.05
C GLY A 121 3.54 19.51 3.95
N THR A 122 2.42 19.98 3.39
CA THR A 122 1.36 20.68 4.13
C THR A 122 0.16 19.79 4.47
N GLY A 123 0.18 18.50 4.10
CA GLY A 123 -0.98 17.62 4.18
C GLY A 123 -1.99 17.82 3.03
N TYR A 124 -1.59 18.53 1.97
CA TYR A 124 -2.42 18.76 0.79
C TYR A 124 -1.62 18.57 -0.51
N THR A 125 -2.30 18.09 -1.55
CA THR A 125 -1.68 17.88 -2.87
C THR A 125 -1.22 19.19 -3.53
N PRO A 126 -0.18 19.16 -4.39
CA PRO A 126 0.36 20.35 -5.04
C PRO A 126 -0.41 20.69 -6.33
N SER A 127 -1.70 20.95 -6.21
CA SER A 127 -2.59 21.33 -7.33
C SER A 127 -3.12 22.76 -7.18
N ALA A 128 -3.80 23.29 -8.21
CA ALA A 128 -4.47 24.59 -8.08
C ALA A 128 -5.66 24.55 -7.11
N ASN A 129 -6.25 23.36 -6.92
CA ASN A 129 -7.32 23.09 -5.96
C ASN A 129 -6.87 21.97 -5.01
N PRO A 130 -6.05 22.30 -3.99
CA PRO A 130 -5.43 21.29 -3.13
C PRO A 130 -6.47 20.44 -2.39
N ILE A 131 -6.27 19.12 -2.40
CA ILE A 131 -7.08 18.18 -1.63
C ILE A 131 -6.24 17.54 -0.51
N PRO A 132 -6.85 17.11 0.60
CA PRO A 132 -6.14 16.43 1.67
C PRO A 132 -5.35 15.22 1.17
N GLU A 133 -4.09 15.14 1.58
CA GLU A 133 -3.13 14.11 1.21
C GLU A 133 -2.57 13.41 2.45
N TYR A 134 -2.43 12.10 2.35
CA TYR A 134 -1.93 11.23 3.41
C TYR A 134 -0.83 10.35 2.86
N VAL A 135 0.07 9.91 3.74
CA VAL A 135 1.02 8.84 3.44
C VAL A 135 0.50 7.56 4.06
N MET A 136 0.42 6.53 3.23
CA MET A 136 0.13 5.16 3.62
C MET A 136 1.45 4.41 3.83
N GLU A 137 1.62 3.79 4.99
CA GLU A 137 2.73 2.84 5.19
C GLU A 137 2.60 1.65 4.22
N LEU A 138 3.70 0.96 3.92
CA LEU A 138 3.60 -0.25 3.10
C LEU A 138 2.61 -1.23 3.76
N ALA A 139 1.63 -1.69 3.00
CA ALA A 139 0.59 -2.59 3.48
C ALA A 139 0.11 -3.50 2.35
N GLU A 140 -0.45 -4.65 2.72
CA GLU A 140 -1.20 -5.49 1.80
C GLU A 140 -2.49 -4.79 1.39
N LEU A 141 -2.85 -4.92 0.11
CA LEU A 141 -4.08 -4.35 -0.41
C LEU A 141 -5.30 -5.03 0.25
N PRO A 142 -6.31 -4.26 0.69
CA PRO A 142 -7.57 -4.83 1.14
C PRO A 142 -8.25 -5.66 0.05
N ALA A 143 -8.95 -6.71 0.46
CA ALA A 143 -9.87 -7.43 -0.40
C ALA A 143 -10.92 -6.48 -0.99
N GLY A 144 -11.23 -6.64 -2.28
CA GLY A 144 -12.15 -5.75 -2.99
C GLY A 144 -11.52 -4.47 -3.53
N THR A 145 -10.20 -4.27 -3.38
CA THR A 145 -9.49 -3.18 -4.05
C THR A 145 -9.74 -3.20 -5.56
N GLU A 146 -9.97 -2.03 -6.15
CA GLU A 146 -10.20 -1.86 -7.58
C GLU A 146 -9.07 -1.05 -8.23
N LEU A 147 -8.75 -1.36 -9.49
CA LEU A 147 -7.91 -0.54 -10.33
C LEU A 147 -8.78 0.16 -11.36
N TRP A 148 -8.71 1.48 -11.39
CA TRP A 148 -9.50 2.34 -12.24
C TRP A 148 -8.64 2.98 -13.31
N ARG A 149 -9.20 3.12 -14.51
CA ARG A 149 -8.61 3.80 -15.65
C ARG A 149 -9.45 5.02 -16.00
N PHE A 150 -8.80 6.18 -16.11
CA PHE A 150 -9.41 7.45 -16.49
C PHE A 150 -8.81 7.96 -17.79
N GLU A 151 -9.69 8.26 -18.75
CA GLU A 151 -9.31 8.74 -20.08
C GLU A 151 -9.29 10.27 -20.16
N PRO A 152 -8.66 10.84 -21.20
CA PRO A 152 -8.66 12.29 -21.42
C PRO A 152 -10.05 12.90 -21.59
N ASP A 153 -11.03 12.12 -22.07
CA ASP A 153 -12.42 12.56 -22.24
C ASP A 153 -13.25 12.54 -20.94
N GLY A 154 -12.66 12.12 -19.81
CA GLY A 154 -13.35 11.99 -18.54
C GLY A 154 -13.97 10.62 -18.29
N THR A 155 -13.91 9.70 -19.25
CA THR A 155 -14.41 8.34 -19.06
C THR A 155 -13.58 7.61 -18.02
N GLY A 156 -14.21 7.24 -16.91
CA GLY A 156 -13.64 6.41 -15.85
C GLY A 156 -14.25 5.02 -15.83
N ARG A 157 -13.42 3.97 -15.78
CA ARG A 157 -13.91 2.59 -15.62
C ARG A 157 -12.97 1.74 -14.77
N SER A 158 -13.53 0.80 -14.02
CA SER A 158 -12.77 -0.25 -13.35
C SER A 158 -12.20 -1.22 -14.39
N VAL A 159 -10.88 -1.43 -14.33
CA VAL A 159 -10.10 -2.29 -15.23
C VAL A 159 -9.48 -3.50 -14.53
N GLY A 160 -9.65 -3.60 -13.21
CA GLY A 160 -9.33 -4.81 -12.47
C GLY A 160 -9.86 -4.77 -11.05
N LYS A 161 -10.02 -5.95 -10.48
CA LYS A 161 -10.42 -6.16 -9.09
C LYS A 161 -9.42 -7.08 -8.41
N TYR A 162 -9.14 -6.82 -7.15
CA TYR A 162 -8.31 -7.65 -6.29
C TYR A 162 -9.21 -8.32 -5.26
N PRO A 163 -9.65 -9.58 -5.47
CA PRO A 163 -10.56 -10.24 -4.52
C PRO A 163 -9.89 -10.49 -3.17
N ASN A 164 -8.64 -10.96 -3.17
CA ASN A 164 -7.84 -11.21 -1.96
C ASN A 164 -6.41 -11.66 -2.35
N ARG A 165 -5.53 -11.85 -1.35
CA ARG A 165 -4.13 -12.24 -1.58
C ARG A 165 -3.87 -13.60 -2.20
N GLN A 166 -4.79 -14.56 -2.04
CA GLN A 166 -4.65 -15.88 -2.66
C GLN A 166 -5.12 -15.88 -4.11
N THR A 167 -6.06 -14.98 -4.44
CA THR A 167 -6.63 -14.82 -5.79
C THR A 167 -5.96 -13.74 -6.64
N GLY A 168 -5.18 -12.82 -6.08
CA GLY A 168 -4.51 -11.77 -6.86
C GLY A 168 -5.46 -10.86 -7.65
N TRP A 169 -4.96 -10.18 -8.68
CA TRP A 169 -5.76 -9.31 -9.53
C TRP A 169 -6.48 -10.07 -10.65
N ILE A 170 -7.74 -9.74 -10.84
CA ILE A 170 -8.58 -10.17 -11.96
C ILE A 170 -8.84 -8.95 -12.84
N PRO A 171 -8.30 -8.90 -14.06
CA PRO A 171 -8.59 -7.81 -14.99
C PRO A 171 -10.08 -7.80 -15.40
N THR A 172 -10.66 -6.61 -15.52
CA THR A 172 -12.06 -6.42 -15.93
C THR A 172 -12.16 -5.61 -17.21
N GLY A 173 -13.00 -6.07 -18.14
CA GLY A 173 -13.21 -5.41 -19.42
C GLY A 173 -12.09 -5.66 -20.45
N ASP A 174 -12.14 -4.92 -21.55
CA ASP A 174 -11.12 -4.99 -22.62
C ASP A 174 -9.90 -4.14 -22.24
N VAL A 175 -9.09 -4.70 -21.34
CA VAL A 175 -7.80 -4.15 -20.95
C VAL A 175 -6.76 -4.50 -22.02
N GLY A 176 -6.70 -3.68 -23.06
CA GLY A 176 -5.62 -3.70 -24.04
C GLY A 176 -4.32 -3.19 -23.44
N PHE A 177 -3.64 -4.00 -22.63
CA PHE A 177 -2.27 -3.74 -22.21
C PHE A 177 -1.29 -4.58 -23.02
N GLY A 178 -0.63 -3.94 -23.98
CA GLY A 178 0.44 -4.54 -24.79
C GLY A 178 0.00 -5.69 -25.72
N PRO A 179 0.91 -6.17 -26.59
CA PRO A 179 0.63 -7.24 -27.56
C PRO A 179 0.52 -8.65 -26.93
N GLY A 180 0.82 -8.80 -25.64
CA GLY A 180 0.76 -10.08 -24.94
C GLY A 180 -0.36 -10.10 -23.91
N ARG A 181 -1.39 -10.91 -24.14
CA ARG A 181 -2.36 -11.33 -23.10
C ARG A 181 -1.70 -12.33 -22.15
N TYR A 182 -0.62 -11.93 -21.48
CA TYR A 182 0.03 -12.76 -20.47
C TYR A 182 -0.65 -12.56 -19.12
N TRP A 183 -1.90 -13.01 -19.03
CA TRP A 183 -2.56 -13.14 -17.74
C TRP A 183 -2.11 -14.47 -17.15
N GLN A 184 -1.08 -14.45 -16.29
CA GLN A 184 -0.82 -15.62 -15.47
C GLN A 184 -2.05 -15.84 -14.57
N ALA A 185 -2.46 -17.11 -14.44
CA ALA A 185 -3.43 -17.46 -13.42
C ALA A 185 -2.89 -16.93 -12.08
N PRO A 186 -3.74 -16.37 -11.21
CA PRO A 186 -3.27 -15.89 -9.93
C PRO A 186 -2.51 -16.98 -9.18
N VAL A 187 -1.29 -16.66 -8.77
CA VAL A 187 -0.47 -17.59 -7.99
C VAL A 187 -0.48 -17.09 -6.55
N PRO A 188 -0.93 -17.92 -5.59
CA PRO A 188 -0.82 -17.59 -4.17
C PRO A 188 0.62 -17.19 -3.86
N HIS A 189 0.80 -15.97 -3.37
CA HIS A 189 2.13 -15.49 -3.03
C HIS A 189 2.70 -16.39 -1.92
N ARG A 190 3.91 -16.90 -2.12
CA ARG A 190 4.66 -17.59 -1.06
C ARG A 190 5.66 -16.59 -0.50
N PRO A 191 5.24 -15.77 0.48
CA PRO A 191 6.13 -14.77 1.03
C PRO A 191 7.36 -15.46 1.62
N THR A 192 8.54 -14.93 1.31
CA THR A 192 9.80 -15.41 1.89
C THR A 192 10.05 -14.81 3.28
N VAL A 193 9.26 -13.79 3.66
CA VAL A 193 9.20 -13.17 4.99
C VAL A 193 7.73 -12.97 5.36
N ARG A 194 7.30 -13.45 6.53
CA ARG A 194 5.91 -13.26 7.01
C ARG A 194 5.66 -11.78 7.32
N ARG A 195 4.57 -11.24 6.77
CA ARG A 195 4.20 -9.82 6.83
C ARG A 195 2.68 -9.66 6.69
N GLY A 196 2.16 -8.57 7.23
CA GLY A 196 0.78 -8.14 7.02
C GLY A 196 -0.10 -8.45 8.21
N LEU A 197 -1.41 -8.44 8.02
CA LEU A 197 -2.34 -8.78 9.09
C LEU A 197 -2.27 -10.27 9.40
N ILE A 198 -2.24 -10.56 10.69
CA ILE A 198 -2.39 -11.90 11.25
C ILE A 198 -3.41 -11.84 12.38
N GLY A 199 -3.95 -13.00 12.73
CA GLY A 199 -4.81 -13.13 13.90
C GLY A 199 -5.16 -14.57 14.16
N ARG A 200 -5.86 -14.80 15.26
CA ARG A 200 -6.34 -16.11 15.67
C ARG A 200 -7.85 -16.18 15.61
N TYR A 201 -8.38 -17.27 15.07
CA TYR A 201 -9.81 -17.53 15.02
C TYR A 201 -10.06 -18.98 15.45
N ARG A 202 -10.94 -19.15 16.45
CA ARG A 202 -11.25 -20.47 17.04
C ARG A 202 -10.00 -21.27 17.45
N GLY A 203 -9.01 -20.59 18.01
CA GLY A 203 -7.76 -21.22 18.47
C GLY A 203 -6.72 -21.53 17.38
N GLN A 204 -6.96 -21.15 16.12
CA GLN A 204 -6.02 -21.35 15.01
C GLN A 204 -5.52 -20.02 14.44
N ASP A 205 -4.24 -19.94 14.09
CA ASP A 205 -3.64 -18.74 13.49
C ASP A 205 -3.86 -18.69 11.97
N PHE A 206 -4.09 -17.48 11.46
CA PHE A 206 -4.34 -17.21 10.04
C PHE A 206 -3.53 -15.98 9.57
N ASP A 207 -3.22 -15.96 8.28
CA ASP A 207 -2.91 -14.69 7.60
C ASP A 207 -4.23 -14.01 7.23
N ILE A 208 -4.25 -12.68 7.21
CA ILE A 208 -5.49 -11.91 7.10
C ILE A 208 -5.36 -10.82 6.02
N ASP A 209 -6.44 -10.60 5.28
CA ASP A 209 -6.68 -9.35 4.56
C ASP A 209 -7.82 -8.59 5.25
N PHE A 210 -7.79 -7.26 5.19
CA PHE A 210 -9.04 -6.51 5.38
C PHE A 210 -10.06 -6.95 4.32
N GLY A 211 -11.32 -7.14 4.74
CA GLY A 211 -12.38 -7.70 3.90
C GLY A 211 -12.97 -6.72 2.90
N PRO A 212 -13.92 -7.14 2.04
CA PRO A 212 -14.55 -6.27 1.06
C PRO A 212 -15.49 -5.21 1.68
N ALA A 213 -15.82 -5.34 2.97
CA ALA A 213 -16.70 -4.43 3.69
C ALA A 213 -16.01 -3.87 4.95
N PRO A 214 -16.33 -2.64 5.38
CA PRO A 214 -15.81 -2.09 6.63
C PRO A 214 -16.15 -3.01 7.82
N GLY A 215 -15.16 -3.29 8.68
CA GLY A 215 -15.32 -4.18 9.85
C GLY A 215 -15.34 -5.68 9.53
N SER A 216 -15.11 -6.09 8.28
CA SER A 216 -14.87 -7.49 7.92
C SER A 216 -13.40 -7.75 7.60
N VAL A 217 -12.99 -9.02 7.77
CA VAL A 217 -11.66 -9.53 7.43
C VAL A 217 -11.79 -10.86 6.71
N LEU A 218 -10.85 -11.15 5.81
CA LEU A 218 -10.71 -12.46 5.18
C LEU A 218 -9.59 -13.24 5.87
N LEU A 219 -9.95 -14.40 6.40
CA LEU A 219 -9.00 -15.35 6.98
C LEU A 219 -8.45 -16.25 5.90
N HIS A 220 -7.14 -16.44 5.90
CA HIS A 220 -6.40 -17.28 4.97
C HIS A 220 -5.61 -18.35 5.72
N PRO A 221 -5.80 -19.65 5.44
CA PRO A 221 -4.99 -20.71 6.05
C PRO A 221 -3.51 -20.48 5.79
N LEU A 222 -2.68 -20.69 6.81
CA LEU A 222 -1.23 -20.60 6.67
C LEU A 222 -0.71 -21.62 5.65
N ALA A 223 0.36 -21.27 4.94
CA ALA A 223 0.97 -22.16 3.95
C ALA A 223 1.31 -23.53 4.57
N GLY A 224 0.83 -24.62 3.94
CA GLY A 224 1.04 -25.98 4.43
C GLY A 224 0.02 -26.46 5.47
N HIS A 225 -0.87 -25.59 5.97
CA HIS A 225 -1.96 -25.98 6.85
C HIS A 225 -3.24 -26.29 6.05
N PRO A 226 -4.00 -27.33 6.42
CA PRO A 226 -5.29 -27.59 5.79
C PRO A 226 -6.27 -26.45 6.12
N ALA A 227 -7.09 -26.09 5.13
CA ALA A 227 -8.20 -25.16 5.37
C ALA A 227 -9.26 -25.86 6.23
N PRO A 228 -9.85 -25.15 7.22
CA PRO A 228 -11.00 -25.66 7.94
C PRO A 228 -12.20 -25.94 6.99
N PRO A 229 -13.11 -26.87 7.34
CA PRO A 229 -14.20 -27.29 6.44
C PRO A 229 -15.22 -26.20 6.10
N ASP A 230 -15.30 -25.14 6.91
CA ASP A 230 -16.21 -24.01 6.73
C ASP A 230 -15.64 -22.90 5.82
N PHE A 231 -14.39 -23.03 5.35
CA PHE A 231 -13.79 -22.09 4.43
C PHE A 231 -14.34 -22.27 3.01
N THR A 232 -14.57 -21.16 2.32
CA THR A 232 -14.93 -21.13 0.90
C THR A 232 -13.71 -21.51 0.06
N GLU A 233 -13.92 -22.38 -0.94
CA GLU A 233 -12.92 -22.68 -1.96
C GLU A 233 -13.41 -22.14 -3.32
N GLU A 234 -12.75 -21.09 -3.81
CA GLU A 234 -13.10 -20.43 -5.06
C GLU A 234 -11.83 -20.09 -5.83
N GLY A 235 -11.76 -20.49 -7.12
CA GLY A 235 -10.63 -20.16 -7.98
C GLY A 235 -9.26 -20.66 -7.47
N GLY A 236 -9.23 -21.71 -6.64
CA GLY A 236 -8.02 -22.24 -6.00
C GLY A 236 -7.58 -21.48 -4.74
N ALA A 237 -8.29 -20.41 -4.36
CA ALA A 237 -8.14 -19.74 -3.08
C ALA A 237 -9.04 -20.39 -2.03
N ARG A 238 -8.59 -20.36 -0.77
CA ARG A 238 -9.34 -20.84 0.39
C ARG A 238 -9.38 -19.77 1.45
N PHE A 239 -10.57 -19.27 1.75
CA PHE A 239 -10.74 -18.15 2.67
C PHE A 239 -12.07 -18.22 3.43
N LEU A 240 -12.16 -17.48 4.53
CA LEU A 240 -13.40 -17.28 5.27
C LEU A 240 -13.54 -15.81 5.62
N GLU A 241 -14.67 -15.20 5.25
CA GLU A 241 -15.01 -13.85 5.70
C GLU A 241 -15.65 -13.90 7.09
N VAL A 242 -15.13 -13.10 8.01
CA VAL A 242 -15.69 -12.94 9.36
C VAL A 242 -15.66 -11.47 9.78
N PRO A 243 -16.49 -11.06 10.76
CA PRO A 243 -16.30 -9.77 11.43
C PRO A 243 -14.92 -9.70 12.11
N ASP A 244 -14.27 -8.55 12.06
CA ASP A 244 -12.97 -8.36 12.73
C ASP A 244 -13.04 -8.59 14.26
N ALA A 245 -14.19 -8.32 14.86
CA ALA A 245 -14.45 -8.46 16.29
C ALA A 245 -14.34 -9.91 16.80
N VAL A 246 -14.51 -10.92 15.94
CA VAL A 246 -14.38 -12.33 16.33
C VAL A 246 -12.96 -12.88 16.15
N VAL A 247 -12.04 -12.05 15.62
CA VAL A 247 -10.63 -12.40 15.48
C VAL A 247 -9.87 -11.98 16.73
N GLU A 248 -9.20 -12.93 17.37
CA GLU A 248 -8.28 -12.73 18.48
C GLU A 248 -6.92 -12.25 17.96
N ASP A 249 -6.19 -11.49 18.76
CA ASP A 249 -4.84 -10.99 18.46
C ASP A 249 -4.64 -10.40 17.05
N LEU A 250 -5.65 -9.71 16.49
CA LEU A 250 -5.52 -9.01 15.21
C LEU A 250 -4.37 -8.00 15.26
N GLN A 251 -3.31 -8.27 14.49
CA GLN A 251 -2.06 -7.52 14.51
C GLN A 251 -1.51 -7.35 13.10
N LEU A 252 -0.90 -6.20 12.84
CA LEU A 252 0.01 -6.02 11.71
C LEU A 252 1.41 -6.46 12.13
N VAL A 253 2.00 -7.39 11.39
CA VAL A 253 3.38 -7.84 11.63
C VAL A 253 4.30 -7.50 10.48
N ARG A 254 5.53 -7.13 10.80
CA ARG A 254 6.62 -6.90 9.85
C ARG A 254 7.96 -7.27 10.49
N THR A 255 8.99 -7.34 9.65
CA THR A 255 10.37 -7.56 10.11
C THR A 255 11.19 -6.32 9.81
N LEU A 256 11.71 -5.67 10.84
CA LEU A 256 12.57 -4.48 10.73
C LEU A 256 14.04 -4.87 10.81
N CYS A 257 14.89 -4.04 10.24
CA CYS A 257 16.34 -4.18 10.31
C CYS A 257 17.07 -2.85 10.13
N THR A 258 18.36 -2.84 10.45
CA THR A 258 19.28 -1.74 10.14
C THR A 258 20.19 -2.13 8.96
N TYR A 259 20.26 -1.26 7.96
CA TYR A 259 21.19 -1.36 6.84
C TYR A 259 21.89 -0.01 6.63
N ARG A 260 23.23 -0.02 6.66
CA ARG A 260 24.07 1.18 6.53
C ARG A 260 23.66 2.34 7.45
N GLY A 261 23.25 2.01 8.68
CA GLY A 261 22.89 2.98 9.72
C GLY A 261 21.46 3.55 9.60
N ALA A 262 20.67 3.13 8.62
CA ALA A 262 19.27 3.50 8.48
C ALA A 262 18.34 2.30 8.69
N GLU A 263 17.10 2.58 9.07
CA GLU A 263 16.07 1.57 9.33
C GLU A 263 15.33 1.18 8.05
N PHE A 264 15.05 -0.12 7.91
CA PHE A 264 14.35 -0.72 6.78
C PHE A 264 13.38 -1.80 7.26
N GLU A 265 12.39 -2.10 6.43
CA GLU A 265 11.58 -3.29 6.50
C GLU A 265 12.12 -4.36 5.53
N ILE A 266 12.27 -5.61 6.00
CA ILE A 266 12.58 -6.75 5.13
C ILE A 266 11.29 -7.24 4.49
N VAL A 267 11.16 -7.06 3.18
CA VAL A 267 9.93 -7.41 2.43
C VAL A 267 10.05 -8.72 1.65
N GLY A 268 11.27 -9.26 1.53
CA GLY A 268 11.56 -10.53 0.89
C GLY A 268 13.02 -10.95 1.07
N VAL A 269 13.27 -12.23 0.85
CA VAL A 269 14.61 -12.85 0.83
C VAL A 269 14.72 -13.74 -0.42
N PHE A 270 15.83 -13.63 -1.14
CA PHE A 270 16.15 -14.45 -2.31
C PHE A 270 17.61 -14.93 -2.23
N GLY A 271 17.82 -16.20 -1.90
CA GLY A 271 19.16 -16.73 -1.64
C GLY A 271 19.86 -15.97 -0.51
N GLU A 272 21.02 -15.38 -0.81
CA GLU A 272 21.81 -14.58 0.14
C GLU A 272 21.44 -13.09 0.16
N GLN A 273 20.42 -12.68 -0.60
CA GLN A 273 19.97 -11.29 -0.66
C GLN A 273 18.67 -11.07 0.11
N ALA A 274 18.59 -9.93 0.81
CA ALA A 274 17.36 -9.39 1.39
C ALA A 274 16.86 -8.23 0.53
N VAL A 275 15.56 -8.15 0.32
CA VAL A 275 14.87 -6.97 -0.23
C VAL A 275 14.50 -6.08 0.94
N LEU A 276 14.98 -4.85 0.88
CA LEU A 276 14.78 -3.86 1.92
C LEU A 276 13.89 -2.74 1.40
N HIS A 277 12.82 -2.42 2.13
CA HIS A 277 11.98 -1.25 1.92
C HIS A 277 12.36 -0.17 2.93
N PHE A 278 12.64 1.03 2.44
CA PHE A 278 13.10 2.13 3.29
C PHE A 278 11.93 2.79 4.01
N VAL A 279 11.93 2.72 5.35
CA VAL A 279 10.84 3.26 6.18
C VAL A 279 11.07 4.71 6.61
N GLY A 280 12.24 5.30 6.29
CA GLY A 280 12.62 6.62 6.79
C GLY A 280 11.98 7.82 6.09
N GLU A 281 11.29 7.61 4.96
CA GLU A 281 10.52 8.65 4.25
C GLU A 281 11.32 9.93 3.92
N ASN A 282 12.63 9.78 3.65
CA ASN A 282 13.55 10.88 3.42
C ASN A 282 14.35 10.67 2.12
N HIS A 283 14.02 11.47 1.11
CA HIS A 283 14.60 11.42 -0.22
C HIS A 283 16.11 11.67 -0.23
N GLU A 284 16.61 12.66 0.53
CA GLU A 284 18.05 12.95 0.63
C GLU A 284 18.82 11.74 1.18
N THR A 285 18.26 11.04 2.16
CA THR A 285 18.84 9.81 2.71
C THR A 285 18.75 8.66 1.71
N ALA A 286 17.64 8.54 0.98
CA ALA A 286 17.48 7.53 -0.06
C ALA A 286 18.52 7.71 -1.18
N GLU A 287 18.81 8.96 -1.60
CA GLU A 287 19.87 9.27 -2.56
C GLU A 287 21.26 8.93 -2.02
N GLN A 288 21.57 9.31 -0.77
CA GLN A 288 22.85 9.01 -0.12
C GLN A 288 23.10 7.50 -0.01
N LEU A 289 22.05 6.71 0.23
CA LEU A 289 22.12 5.26 0.30
C LEU A 289 22.04 4.58 -1.08
N ASN A 290 21.89 5.35 -2.16
CA ASN A 290 21.73 4.89 -3.54
C ASN A 290 20.57 3.89 -3.69
N LEU A 291 19.42 4.21 -3.07
CA LEU A 291 18.22 3.39 -3.16
C LEU A 291 17.53 3.59 -4.52
N SER A 292 16.85 2.55 -4.99
CA SER A 292 16.01 2.64 -6.19
C SER A 292 14.61 3.10 -5.81
N GLU A 293 14.09 4.12 -6.50
CA GLU A 293 12.66 4.44 -6.45
C GLU A 293 11.89 3.40 -7.28
N VAL A 294 10.97 2.67 -6.63
CA VAL A 294 10.27 1.52 -7.23
C VAL A 294 8.78 1.77 -7.48
N ASP A 295 8.23 2.77 -6.80
CA ASP A 295 6.94 3.40 -7.02
C ASP A 295 7.09 4.87 -6.61
N PHE A 296 6.12 5.72 -6.91
CA PHE A 296 6.18 7.15 -6.65
C PHE A 296 6.56 7.44 -5.19
N ARG A 297 7.80 7.90 -5.01
CA ARG A 297 8.48 8.22 -3.75
C ARG A 297 8.56 7.06 -2.76
N GLN A 298 8.70 5.85 -3.27
CA GLN A 298 8.91 4.64 -2.49
C GLN A 298 10.25 4.03 -2.88
N TRP A 299 11.12 3.81 -1.90
CA TRP A 299 12.49 3.37 -2.16
C TRP A 299 12.78 1.98 -1.62
N ARG A 300 13.54 1.22 -2.39
CA ARG A 300 14.01 -0.12 -2.04
C ARG A 300 15.45 -0.35 -2.46
N THR A 301 16.06 -1.38 -1.87
CA THR A 301 17.36 -1.90 -2.28
C THR A 301 17.46 -3.41 -2.06
N LEU A 302 18.48 -4.01 -2.67
CA LEU A 302 18.91 -5.38 -2.39
C LEU A 302 20.19 -5.29 -1.55
N ALA A 303 20.21 -5.96 -0.40
CA ALA A 303 21.38 -6.05 0.47
C ALA A 303 21.82 -7.50 0.62
N GLN A 304 23.12 -7.74 0.82
CA GLN A 304 23.56 -9.06 1.25
C GLN A 304 23.07 -9.29 2.68
N ARG A 305 22.58 -10.50 3.00
CA ARG A 305 21.99 -10.80 4.32
C ARG A 305 22.97 -10.57 5.47
N ASN A 306 24.27 -10.69 5.23
CA ASN A 306 25.33 -10.42 6.23
C ASN A 306 25.63 -8.92 6.43
N GLU A 307 25.13 -8.03 5.56
CA GLU A 307 25.21 -6.57 5.73
C GLU A 307 24.02 -6.01 6.52
N VAL A 308 22.98 -6.82 6.70
CA VAL A 308 21.78 -6.47 7.45
C VAL A 308 22.00 -6.81 8.92
N SER A 309 21.69 -5.85 9.80
CA SER A 309 21.86 -5.96 11.25
C SER A 309 20.57 -5.60 11.99
N ASP A 310 20.53 -5.82 13.31
CA ASP A 310 19.37 -5.49 14.16
C ASP A 310 18.03 -6.02 13.63
N ILE A 311 18.03 -7.28 13.17
CA ILE A 311 16.82 -7.92 12.64
C ILE A 311 15.86 -8.21 13.79
N ARG A 312 14.66 -7.65 13.73
CA ARG A 312 13.66 -7.78 14.78
C ARG A 312 12.24 -7.82 14.21
N GLY A 313 11.37 -8.57 14.88
CA GLY A 313 9.94 -8.54 14.61
C GLY A 313 9.33 -7.25 15.16
N ASP A 314 8.40 -6.68 14.42
CA ASP A 314 7.53 -5.59 14.87
C ASP A 314 6.08 -6.05 14.71
N ALA A 315 5.31 -5.99 15.79
CA ALA A 315 3.93 -6.45 15.84
C ALA A 315 3.08 -5.36 16.50
N ARG A 316 2.20 -4.74 15.70
CA ARG A 316 1.31 -3.68 16.15
C ARG A 316 -0.14 -4.19 16.19
N PRO A 317 -0.81 -4.19 17.36
CA PRO A 317 -2.25 -4.46 17.42
C PRO A 317 -3.00 -3.52 16.49
N ILE A 318 -3.99 -4.04 15.76
CA ILE A 318 -4.91 -3.22 14.96
C ILE A 318 -6.25 -3.13 15.69
N GLN A 319 -6.77 -1.93 15.78
CA GLN A 319 -8.01 -1.63 16.45
C GLN A 319 -9.18 -2.32 15.71
N ARG A 320 -10.02 -3.05 16.46
CA ARG A 320 -11.13 -3.84 15.93
C ARG A 320 -12.45 -3.07 15.99
N GLY A 321 -13.28 -3.27 14.98
CA GLY A 321 -14.66 -2.82 14.91
C GLY A 321 -14.83 -1.43 14.29
N LEU A 322 -15.95 -1.24 13.59
CA LEU A 322 -16.34 0.03 12.95
C LEU A 322 -16.43 1.23 13.91
N PHE A 323 -16.69 0.97 15.19
CA PHE A 323 -16.94 1.97 16.23
C PHE A 323 -15.83 2.05 17.27
N ALA A 324 -14.64 1.57 16.92
CA ALA A 324 -13.52 1.65 17.83
C ALA A 324 -13.21 3.13 18.07
N ARG A 325 -13.60 3.60 19.27
CA ARG A 325 -13.76 5.02 19.61
C ARG A 325 -12.53 5.84 19.18
N GLU A 326 -12.80 6.95 18.51
CA GLU A 326 -11.89 8.08 18.45
C GLU A 326 -11.67 8.59 19.89
N ASN A 327 -10.72 7.99 20.60
CA ASN A 327 -10.11 8.59 21.77
C ASN A 327 -8.82 9.29 21.36
#